data_AF-A0A966VV81-F1
#
_entry.id   AF-A0A966VV81-F1
#
_cell.length_a   1.000
_cell.length_b   1.000
_cell.length_c   1.000
_cell.angle_alpha   90.00
_cell.angle_beta   90.00
_cell.angle_gamma   90.00
#
_symmetry.space_group_name_H-M   'P 1'
#
loop_
_entity.id
_entity.type
_entity.pdbx_description
1 polymer ?
#
loop_
_entity_poly.entity_id
_entity_poly.type
_entity_poly.pdbx_seq_one_letter_code
_entity_poly.pdbx_strand_id
1 'polypeptide(L)'
;MSDRQTPEGGTPLVGPDPVYLQDPVLDATVRMVVELAAQVWVERERRITLETVLETRGLLTREQLEAFKPTAAQAAAIKEERNRFIEDVFKELRRIPVRQS
;
A
#
# COMPACT_ATOMS: atom_id res chain seq x y z
N MET A 1 17.93 -19.96 28.49
CA MET A 1 17.39 -19.78 27.12
C MET A 1 15.90 -19.59 27.30
N SER A 2 15.40 -18.38 27.05
CA SER A 2 14.04 -17.98 27.45
C SER A 2 12.99 -18.62 26.53
N ASP A 3 12.00 -19.24 27.16
CA ASP A 3 10.79 -19.79 26.54
C ASP A 3 10.11 -18.76 25.64
N ARG A 4 10.00 -19.09 24.34
CA ARG A 4 9.06 -18.43 23.43
C ARG A 4 7.74 -19.19 23.53
N GLN A 5 6.96 -18.91 24.57
CA GLN A 5 5.56 -19.31 24.59
C GLN A 5 4.80 -18.46 23.56
N THR A 6 4.51 -19.08 22.42
CA THR A 6 3.62 -18.56 21.37
C THR A 6 2.18 -18.88 21.71
N PRO A 7 1.26 -17.89 21.72
CA PRO A 7 -0.17 -18.18 21.62
C PRO A 7 -0.43 -18.69 20.19
N GLU A 8 -0.87 -19.94 20.07
CA GLU A 8 -1.60 -20.49 18.90
C GLU A 8 -0.86 -20.40 17.52
N GLY A 9 0.15 -21.26 17.34
CA GLY A 9 0.54 -21.96 16.10
C GLY A 9 0.81 -21.19 14.78
N GLY A 10 2.03 -20.99 14.30
CA GLY A 10 3.34 -21.52 14.68
C GLY A 10 4.38 -21.29 13.56
N THR A 11 5.58 -20.83 13.94
CA THR A 11 6.84 -20.67 13.14
C THR A 11 6.91 -19.49 12.13
N PRO A 12 8.11 -18.96 11.81
CA PRO A 12 8.48 -17.55 12.01
C PRO A 12 8.12 -16.63 10.83
N LEU A 13 7.96 -15.34 11.14
CA LEU A 13 7.60 -14.21 10.24
C LEU A 13 8.63 -13.90 9.13
N VAL A 14 9.60 -14.77 8.84
CA VAL A 14 10.74 -14.47 7.97
C VAL A 14 11.04 -15.65 7.04
N GLY A 15 10.89 -15.42 5.73
CA GLY A 15 11.11 -16.38 4.64
C GLY A 15 10.46 -15.90 3.34
N PRO A 16 10.73 -16.52 2.18
CA PRO A 16 10.11 -16.15 0.90
C PRO A 16 8.60 -16.40 0.86
N ASP A 17 8.10 -17.33 1.69
CA ASP A 17 6.69 -17.68 1.80
C ASP A 17 6.23 -17.76 3.26
N PRO A 18 6.04 -16.62 3.94
CA PRO A 18 5.58 -16.60 5.32
C PRO A 18 4.13 -17.09 5.42
N VAL A 19 3.86 -17.95 6.40
CA VAL A 19 2.50 -18.37 6.79
C VAL A 19 2.14 -17.60 8.05
N TYR A 20 1.03 -16.86 7.99
CA TYR A 20 0.51 -16.00 9.03
C TYR A 20 -0.69 -16.63 9.76
N LEU A 21 -1.56 -17.33 9.03
CA LEU A 21 -2.79 -17.93 9.54
C LEU A 21 -2.98 -19.36 9.01
N GLN A 22 -3.78 -20.16 9.73
CA GLN A 22 -4.06 -21.55 9.34
C GLN A 22 -5.11 -21.66 8.22
N ASP A 23 -6.10 -20.75 8.20
CA ASP A 23 -7.08 -20.72 7.11
C ASP A 23 -6.43 -20.16 5.84
N PRO A 24 -6.45 -20.89 4.71
CA PRO A 24 -5.71 -20.49 3.51
C PRO A 24 -6.25 -19.22 2.84
N VAL A 25 -7.54 -18.89 3.00
CA VAL A 25 -8.12 -17.67 2.44
C VAL A 25 -7.72 -16.46 3.30
N LEU A 26 -7.78 -16.61 4.62
CA LEU A 26 -7.33 -15.56 5.54
C LEU A 26 -5.82 -15.34 5.45
N ASP A 27 -5.02 -16.41 5.31
CA ASP A 27 -3.57 -16.32 5.13
C ASP A 27 -3.18 -15.56 3.86
N ALA A 28 -3.81 -15.90 2.73
CA ALA A 28 -3.65 -15.18 1.47
C ALA A 28 -4.05 -13.70 1.58
N THR A 29 -5.09 -13.40 2.35
CA THR A 29 -5.52 -12.01 2.62
C THR A 29 -4.48 -11.24 3.42
N VAL A 30 -3.91 -11.82 4.48
CA VAL A 30 -2.85 -11.19 5.28
C VAL A 30 -1.61 -10.96 4.42
N ARG A 31 -1.20 -11.96 3.61
CA ARG A 31 -0.07 -11.83 2.70
C ARG A 31 -0.27 -10.69 1.69
N MET A 32 -1.47 -10.57 1.11
CA MET A 32 -1.85 -9.45 0.23
C MET A 32 -1.74 -8.09 0.95
N VAL A 33 -2.20 -7.99 2.20
CA VAL A 33 -2.13 -6.74 2.97
C VAL A 33 -0.68 -6.37 3.30
N VAL A 34 0.16 -7.34 3.66
CA VAL A 34 1.60 -7.10 3.93
C VAL A 34 2.31 -6.62 2.67
N GLU A 35 2.06 -7.25 1.53
CA GLU A 35 2.62 -6.83 0.23
C GLU A 35 2.15 -5.42 -0.15
N LEU A 36 0.85 -5.13 0.01
CA LEU A 36 0.32 -3.78 -0.24
C LEU A 36 0.95 -2.74 0.70
N ALA A 37 1.13 -3.07 1.98
CA ALA A 37 1.78 -2.18 2.94
C ALA A 37 3.24 -1.89 2.55
N ALA A 38 3.97 -2.88 2.06
CA ALA A 38 5.32 -2.71 1.54
C ALA A 38 5.35 -1.76 0.33
N GLN A 39 4.44 -1.96 -0.64
CA GLN A 39 4.33 -1.08 -1.81
C GLN A 39 3.95 0.37 -1.42
N VAL A 40 3.03 0.53 -0.46
CA VAL A 40 2.67 1.86 0.09
C VAL A 40 3.87 2.53 0.75
N TRP A 41 4.71 1.77 1.47
CA TRP A 41 5.92 2.29 2.07
C TRP A 41 6.92 2.78 1.02
N VAL A 42 7.17 1.99 -0.04
CA VAL A 42 8.07 2.38 -1.14
C VAL A 42 7.61 3.68 -1.79
N GLU A 43 6.31 3.83 -2.06
CA GLU A 43 5.77 5.07 -2.61
C GLU A 43 5.87 6.26 -1.63
N ARG A 44 5.71 6.02 -0.32
CA ARG A 44 5.91 7.05 0.70
C ARG A 44 7.38 7.49 0.79
N GLU A 45 8.31 6.54 0.79
CA GLU A 45 9.75 6.83 0.81
C GLU A 45 10.16 7.66 -0.41
N ARG A 46 9.64 7.30 -1.59
CA ARG A 46 9.86 8.07 -2.82
C ARG A 46 9.32 9.50 -2.71
N ARG A 47 8.12 9.70 -2.14
CA ARG A 47 7.56 11.04 -1.91
C ARG A 47 8.43 11.87 -0.95
N ILE A 48 8.82 11.30 0.19
CA ILE A 48 9.71 11.96 1.17
C ILE A 48 11.02 12.38 0.49
N THR A 49 11.59 11.49 -0.33
CA THR A 49 12.83 11.75 -1.06
C THR A 49 12.66 12.91 -2.05
N LEU A 50 11.56 12.93 -2.82
CA LEU A 50 11.26 14.01 -3.77
C LEU A 50 11.09 15.35 -3.05
N GLU A 51 10.31 15.39 -1.96
CA GLU A 51 10.10 16.59 -1.16
C GLU A 51 11.43 17.12 -0.61
N THR A 52 12.26 16.23 -0.03
CA THR A 52 13.58 16.59 0.52
C THR A 52 14.52 17.15 -0.56
N VAL A 53 14.56 16.52 -1.74
CA VAL A 53 15.41 16.98 -2.85
C VAL A 53 14.97 18.34 -3.38
N LEU A 54 13.65 18.56 -3.51
CA LEU A 54 13.10 19.84 -3.99
C LEU A 54 13.33 20.96 -2.98
N GLU A 55 13.17 20.67 -1.68
CA GLU A 55 13.44 21.62 -0.60
C GLU A 55 14.92 21.97 -0.51
N THR A 56 15.81 20.99 -0.58
CA THR A 56 17.27 21.21 -0.57
C THR A 56 17.73 22.09 -1.74
N ARG A 57 17.02 22.03 -2.88
CA ARG A 57 17.28 22.87 -4.05
C ARG A 57 16.59 24.24 -4.00
N GLY A 58 15.82 24.52 -2.95
CA GLY A 58 15.06 25.77 -2.80
C GLY A 58 13.90 25.91 -3.79
N LEU A 59 13.42 24.81 -4.37
CA LEU A 59 12.33 24.81 -5.38
C LEU A 59 10.94 24.68 -4.76
N LEU A 60 10.86 24.15 -3.54
CA LEU A 60 9.63 23.90 -2.80
C LEU A 60 9.92 24.09 -1.31
N THR A 61 9.03 24.76 -0.59
CA THR A 61 9.01 24.74 0.88
C THR A 61 7.89 23.83 1.36
N ARG A 62 8.04 23.31 2.57
CA ARG A 62 6.99 22.51 3.20
C ARG A 62 5.68 23.30 3.32
N GLU A 63 5.75 24.58 3.64
CA GLU A 63 4.59 25.46 3.72
C GLU A 63 3.87 25.61 2.36
N GLN A 64 4.62 25.72 1.26
CA GLN A 64 4.03 25.78 -0.08
C GLN A 64 3.32 24.47 -0.46
N LEU A 65 3.87 23.33 -0.05
CA LEU A 65 3.26 22.02 -0.30
C LEU A 65 1.95 21.87 0.50
N GLU A 66 1.96 22.18 1.80
CA GLU A 66 0.77 22.09 2.66
C GLU A 66 -0.31 23.12 2.29
N ALA A 67 0.09 24.30 1.80
CA ALA A 67 -0.82 25.33 1.32
C ALA A 67 -1.33 25.08 -0.11
N PHE A 68 -0.84 24.05 -0.80
CA PHE A 68 -1.20 23.79 -2.18
C PHE A 68 -2.71 23.54 -2.32
N LYS A 69 -3.37 24.38 -3.12
CA LYS A 69 -4.76 24.19 -3.52
C LYS A 69 -4.81 23.93 -5.03
N PRO A 70 -5.24 22.73 -5.47
CA PRO A 70 -5.34 22.45 -6.89
C PRO A 70 -6.38 23.38 -7.52
N THR A 71 -6.08 23.87 -8.72
CA THR A 71 -7.07 24.50 -9.59
C THR A 71 -8.16 23.51 -9.98
N ALA A 72 -9.30 23.99 -10.49
CA ALA A 72 -10.38 23.12 -10.94
C ALA A 72 -9.91 22.08 -11.99
N ALA A 73 -9.02 22.48 -12.90
CA ALA A 73 -8.44 21.59 -13.90
C ALA A 73 -7.53 20.52 -13.27
N GLN A 74 -6.65 20.92 -12.34
CA GLN A 74 -5.78 19.98 -11.63
C GLN A 74 -6.58 19.00 -10.75
N ALA A 75 -7.61 19.49 -10.06
CA ALA A 75 -8.49 18.65 -9.25
C ALA A 75 -9.23 17.62 -10.10
N ALA A 76 -9.69 17.99 -11.30
CA ALA A 76 -10.29 17.07 -12.25
C ALA A 76 -9.29 16.01 -12.72
N ALA A 77 -8.05 16.40 -13.04
CA ALA A 77 -7.00 15.46 -13.42
C ALA A 77 -6.64 14.48 -12.29
N ILE A 78 -6.50 14.97 -11.06
CA ILE A 78 -6.25 14.14 -9.86
C ILE A 78 -7.41 13.14 -9.65
N LYS A 79 -8.65 13.59 -9.83
CA LYS A 79 -9.84 12.73 -9.71
C LYS A 79 -9.83 11.62 -10.77
N GLU A 80 -9.49 11.94 -12.00
CA GLU A 80 -9.41 10.98 -13.11
C GLU A 80 -8.34 9.92 -12.82
N GLU A 81 -7.15 10.35 -12.39
CA GLU A 81 -6.06 9.44 -12.03
C GLU A 81 -6.46 8.51 -10.87
N ARG A 82 -7.11 9.07 -9.84
CA ARG A 82 -7.64 8.27 -8.72
C ARG A 82 -8.66 7.24 -9.19
N ASN A 83 -9.57 7.61 -10.09
CA ASN A 83 -10.58 6.68 -10.59
C ASN A 83 -9.95 5.53 -11.37
N ARG A 84 -8.93 5.83 -12.20
CA ARG A 84 -8.14 4.83 -12.93
C ARG A 84 -7.42 3.88 -11.99
N PHE A 85 -6.75 4.42 -10.97
CA PHE A 85 -6.08 3.63 -9.95
C PHE A 85 -7.05 2.66 -9.25
N ILE A 86 -8.23 3.16 -8.84
CA ILE A 86 -9.28 2.32 -8.25
C ILE A 86 -9.71 1.24 -9.26
N GLU A 87 -9.98 1.61 -10.50
CA GLU A 87 -10.38 0.64 -11.51
C GLU A 87 -9.34 -0.47 -11.70
N ASP A 88 -8.06 -0.10 -11.74
CA ASP A 88 -6.93 -1.01 -11.88
C ASP A 88 -6.74 -1.94 -10.68
N VAL A 89 -6.98 -1.46 -9.46
CA VAL A 89 -6.96 -2.29 -8.24
C VAL A 89 -8.12 -3.26 -8.22
N PHE A 90 -9.33 -2.81 -8.56
CA PHE A 90 -10.55 -3.60 -8.42
C PHE A 90 -10.88 -4.47 -9.65
N LYS A 91 -10.21 -4.31 -10.80
CA LYS A 91 -10.45 -5.14 -11.99
C LYS A 91 -10.13 -6.62 -11.74
N GLU A 92 -9.16 -6.94 -10.90
CA GLU A 92 -8.81 -8.33 -10.60
C GLU A 92 -9.88 -9.01 -9.73
N LEU A 93 -10.52 -8.28 -8.81
CA LEU A 93 -11.66 -8.78 -8.04
C LEU A 93 -12.87 -9.08 -8.94
N ARG A 94 -13.06 -8.31 -10.01
CA ARG A 94 -14.12 -8.55 -11.01
C ARG A 94 -13.87 -9.76 -11.90
N ARG A 95 -12.67 -10.33 -11.90
CA ARG A 95 -12.29 -11.53 -12.67
C ARG A 95 -12.55 -12.84 -11.94
N ILE A 96 -12.90 -12.81 -10.66
CA ILE A 96 -13.21 -14.02 -9.90
C ILE A 96 -14.56 -14.57 -10.38
N PRO A 97 -14.63 -15.78 -10.96
CA PRO A 97 -15.89 -16.38 -11.36
C PRO A 97 -16.74 -16.65 -10.12
N VAL A 98 -17.97 -16.13 -10.11
CA VAL A 98 -18.97 -16.49 -9.10
C VAL A 98 -19.21 -17.98 -9.25
N ARG A 99 -18.83 -18.78 -8.24
CA ARG A 99 -19.11 -20.21 -8.19
C ARG A 99 -20.64 -20.35 -8.11
N GLN A 100 -21.29 -20.69 -9.22
CA GLN A 100 -22.72 -20.99 -9.23
C GLN A 100 -22.94 -22.22 -8.34
N SER A 101 -23.80 -22.07 -7.34
CA SER A 101 -24.29 -23.14 -6.48
C SER A 101 -25.40 -23.92 -7.19
#